data_AF-A0A3B9V4R5-F1
#
_entry.id   AF-A0A3B9V4R5-F1
#
_cell.length_a   1.000
_cell.length_b   1.000
_cell.length_c   1.000
_cell.angle_alpha   90.00
_cell.angle_beta   90.00
_cell.angle_gamma   90.00
#
_symmetry.space_group_name_H-M   'P 1'
#
loop_
_entity.id
_entity.type
_entity.pdbx_description
1 polymer ?
#
loop_
_entity_poly.entity_id
_entity_poly.type
_entity_poly.pdbx_seq_one_letter_code
_entity_poly.pdbx_strand_id
1 'polypeptide(L)'
;HPFNPPHIIPVVEVVPGEKTSEKTTELATSLLRRVGKQPVRLNKELPGFLVNRIQMAMVREVWDLLDQGVATAEDIDLAVRGSLGFRLAGVGPLRVCDFAGVDLWAQVFSNLASEITSTHELSSGVRTLIENGHCGTKSGRGFFDYSAPGVLEEQVTARDRGFLEVLKLFHQRQS
;
A
#
# COMPACT_ATOMS: atom_id res chain seq x y z
N HIS A 1 10.12 -7.43 -7.34
CA HIS A 1 8.68 -7.47 -7.03
C HIS A 1 8.03 -6.17 -7.48
N PRO A 2 7.31 -6.18 -8.63
CA PRO A 2 6.53 -5.03 -9.09
C PRO A 2 5.19 -4.93 -8.34
N PHE A 3 4.51 -3.78 -8.42
CA PHE A 3 3.20 -3.55 -7.80
C PHE A 3 2.10 -3.36 -8.84
N ASN A 4 0.89 -3.82 -8.54
CA ASN A 4 -0.23 -3.78 -9.49
C ASN A 4 -0.89 -2.38 -9.55
N PRO A 5 -1.18 -1.82 -10.73
CA PRO A 5 -0.82 -2.32 -12.07
C PRO A 5 0.65 -2.03 -12.44
N PRO A 6 1.43 -3.06 -12.85
CA PRO A 6 2.89 -2.95 -12.98
C PRO A 6 3.36 -2.04 -14.12
N HIS A 7 2.49 -1.69 -15.06
CA HIS A 7 2.79 -0.74 -16.12
C HIS A 7 2.66 0.72 -15.64
N ILE A 8 1.87 1.01 -14.60
CA ILE A 8 1.69 2.37 -14.05
C ILE A 8 2.59 2.59 -12.82
N ILE A 9 2.62 1.64 -11.87
CA ILE A 9 3.35 1.85 -10.62
C ILE A 9 4.87 1.89 -10.91
N PRO A 10 5.60 2.96 -10.53
CA PRO A 10 6.99 3.15 -10.94
C PRO A 10 7.97 2.33 -10.11
N VAL A 11 7.64 2.05 -8.85
CA VAL A 11 8.53 1.37 -7.92
C VAL A 11 8.57 -0.13 -8.16
N VAL A 12 9.76 -0.73 -8.05
CA VAL A 12 9.96 -2.19 -8.10
C VAL A 12 10.94 -2.58 -7.01
N GLU A 13 10.60 -3.51 -6.13
CA GLU A 13 11.56 -4.02 -5.14
C GLU A 13 12.56 -4.98 -5.80
N VAL A 14 13.86 -4.76 -5.59
CA VAL A 14 14.95 -5.67 -5.96
C VAL A 14 15.42 -6.34 -4.68
N VAL A 15 15.17 -7.65 -4.57
CA VAL A 15 15.35 -8.41 -3.34
C VAL A 15 16.40 -9.50 -3.55
N PRO A 16 17.69 -9.22 -3.31
CA PRO A 16 18.70 -10.26 -3.38
C PRO A 16 18.51 -11.25 -2.23
N GLY A 17 18.33 -12.53 -2.56
CA GLY A 17 18.42 -13.62 -1.59
C GLY A 17 19.89 -13.96 -1.26
N GLU A 18 20.12 -14.83 -0.29
CA GLU A 18 21.46 -15.14 0.27
C GLU A 18 22.52 -15.50 -0.76
N LYS A 19 22.13 -16.15 -1.87
CA LYS A 19 23.03 -16.60 -2.95
C LYS A 19 23.09 -15.64 -4.14
N THR A 20 22.40 -14.52 -4.08
CA THR A 20 22.33 -13.56 -5.19
C THR A 20 23.59 -12.70 -5.20
N SER A 21 24.35 -12.74 -6.29
CA SER A 21 25.56 -11.91 -6.41
C SER A 21 25.23 -10.41 -6.49
N GLU A 22 26.17 -9.58 -6.05
CA GLU A 22 26.09 -8.12 -6.22
C GLU A 22 25.91 -7.75 -7.69
N LYS A 23 26.71 -8.37 -8.57
CA LYS A 23 26.63 -8.16 -10.02
C LYS A 23 25.24 -8.41 -10.59
N THR A 24 24.55 -9.47 -10.15
CA THR A 24 23.17 -9.77 -10.56
C THR A 24 22.21 -8.69 -10.08
N THR A 25 22.37 -8.24 -8.84
CA THR A 25 21.53 -7.22 -8.21
C THR A 25 21.68 -5.87 -8.91
N GLU A 26 22.92 -5.47 -9.22
CA GLU A 26 23.24 -4.25 -9.96
C GLU A 26 22.72 -4.30 -11.39
N LEU A 27 22.85 -5.44 -12.07
CA LEU A 27 22.32 -5.64 -13.42
C LEU A 27 20.80 -5.46 -13.45
N ALA A 28 20.07 -6.11 -12.53
CA ALA A 28 18.62 -5.98 -12.43
C ALA A 28 18.19 -4.54 -12.11
N THR A 29 18.87 -3.91 -11.15
CA THR A 29 18.63 -2.51 -10.77
C THR A 29 18.84 -1.56 -11.97
N SER A 30 19.94 -1.75 -12.70
CA SER A 30 20.26 -0.92 -13.86
C SER A 30 19.27 -1.11 -15.00
N LEU A 31 18.84 -2.35 -15.27
CA LEU A 31 17.81 -2.64 -16.25
C LEU A 31 16.50 -1.94 -15.91
N LEU A 32 16.05 -2.02 -14.65
CA LEU A 32 14.82 -1.39 -14.18
C LEU A 32 14.87 0.14 -14.37
N ARG A 33 15.98 0.79 -14.04
CA ARG A 33 16.16 2.22 -14.30
C ARG A 33 16.06 2.56 -15.80
N ARG A 34 16.67 1.75 -16.67
CA ARG A 34 16.64 1.97 -18.13
C ARG A 34 15.24 1.89 -18.71
N VAL A 35 14.35 1.09 -18.14
CA VAL A 35 12.94 0.98 -18.57
C VAL A 35 12.02 1.96 -17.83
N GLY A 36 12.57 2.98 -17.15
CA GLY A 36 11.82 4.02 -16.46
C GLY A 36 11.21 3.61 -15.12
N LYS A 37 11.63 2.48 -14.54
CA LYS A 37 11.24 2.05 -13.19
C LYS A 37 12.19 2.59 -12.14
N GLN A 38 11.73 2.58 -10.90
CA GLN A 38 12.45 3.02 -9.71
C GLN A 38 12.74 1.82 -8.81
N PRO A 39 13.89 1.15 -9.01
CA PRO A 39 14.24 0.00 -8.20
C PRO A 39 14.53 0.43 -6.76
N VAL A 40 13.87 -0.23 -5.81
CA VAL A 40 14.17 -0.17 -4.37
C VAL A 40 14.91 -1.44 -4.00
N ARG A 41 16.23 -1.32 -3.81
CA ARG A 41 17.06 -2.45 -3.40
C ARG A 41 16.87 -2.71 -1.91
N LEU A 42 16.51 -3.94 -1.57
CA LEU A 42 16.51 -4.42 -0.19
C LEU A 42 17.92 -4.94 0.16
N ASN A 43 18.35 -4.63 1.39
CA ASN A 43 19.61 -5.13 1.92
C ASN A 43 19.48 -6.56 2.49
N LYS A 44 18.25 -6.97 2.82
CA LYS A 44 17.94 -8.27 3.41
C LYS A 44 16.60 -8.76 2.87
N GLU A 45 16.54 -10.02 2.49
CA GLU A 45 15.29 -10.70 2.15
C GLU A 45 14.47 -10.99 3.42
N LEU A 46 13.15 -10.80 3.32
CA LEU A 46 12.21 -11.10 4.38
C LEU A 46 10.84 -11.48 3.77
N PRO A 47 10.06 -12.36 4.44
CA PRO A 47 8.72 -12.69 3.97
C PRO A 47 7.85 -11.43 3.82
N GLY A 48 7.27 -11.27 2.64
CA GLY A 48 6.48 -10.08 2.27
C GLY A 48 7.30 -8.86 1.86
N PHE A 49 8.63 -8.97 1.77
CA PHE A 49 9.53 -7.86 1.39
C PHE A 49 9.29 -6.60 2.23
N LEU A 50 9.59 -5.41 1.70
CA LEU A 50 9.48 -4.17 2.48
C LEU A 50 8.05 -3.64 2.45
N VAL A 51 7.49 -3.47 1.27
CA VAL A 51 6.22 -2.76 1.08
C VAL A 51 5.02 -3.58 1.54
N ASN A 52 4.94 -4.89 1.24
CA ASN A 52 3.77 -5.67 1.68
C ASN A 52 3.73 -5.80 3.20
N ARG A 53 4.87 -5.75 3.90
CA ARG A 53 4.87 -5.75 5.38
C ARG A 53 4.27 -4.49 5.96
N ILE A 54 4.64 -3.33 5.43
CA ILE A 54 4.05 -2.04 5.83
C ILE A 54 2.55 -2.05 5.50
N GLN A 55 2.19 -2.50 4.29
CA GLN A 55 0.80 -2.58 3.85
C GLN A 55 -0.03 -3.48 4.77
N MET A 56 0.45 -4.68 5.12
CA MET A 56 -0.31 -5.58 6.00
C MET A 56 -0.41 -5.07 7.43
N ALA A 57 0.59 -4.34 7.95
CA ALA A 57 0.48 -3.71 9.26
C ALA A 57 -0.65 -2.66 9.29
N MET A 58 -0.76 -1.85 8.23
CA MET A 58 -1.84 -0.86 8.09
C MET A 58 -3.21 -1.54 7.88
N VAL A 59 -3.29 -2.52 6.98
CA VAL A 59 -4.54 -3.23 6.66
C VAL A 59 -5.08 -3.97 7.88
N ARG A 60 -4.20 -4.53 8.72
CA ARG A 60 -4.60 -5.19 9.97
C ARG A 60 -5.42 -4.26 10.86
N GLU A 61 -4.93 -3.04 11.11
CA GLU A 61 -5.64 -2.05 11.93
C GLU A 61 -6.92 -1.56 11.25
N VAL A 62 -6.89 -1.34 9.93
CA VAL A 62 -8.08 -0.95 9.17
C VAL A 62 -9.22 -1.96 9.32
N TRP A 63 -8.91 -3.26 9.20
CA TRP A 63 -9.91 -4.30 9.36
C TRP A 63 -10.41 -4.42 10.79
N ASP A 64 -9.55 -4.23 11.77
CA ASP A 64 -9.91 -4.28 13.19
C ASP A 64 -10.87 -3.13 13.56
N LEU A 65 -10.56 -1.90 13.13
CA LEU A 65 -11.44 -0.74 13.32
C LEU A 65 -12.79 -0.88 12.60
N LEU A 66 -12.80 -1.51 11.41
CA LEU A 66 -14.02 -1.80 10.68
C LEU A 66 -14.88 -2.86 11.40
N ASP A 67 -14.27 -3.96 11.87
CA ASP A 67 -14.96 -5.00 12.65
C ASP A 67 -15.55 -4.45 13.96
N GLN A 68 -14.85 -3.50 14.60
CA GLN A 68 -15.33 -2.78 15.79
C GLN A 68 -16.44 -1.77 15.49
N GLY A 69 -16.72 -1.48 14.21
CA GLY A 69 -17.75 -0.51 13.81
C GLY A 69 -17.36 0.94 14.11
N VAL A 70 -16.07 1.26 14.22
CA VAL A 70 -15.58 2.62 14.51
C VAL A 70 -15.94 3.59 13.38
N ALA A 71 -15.92 3.12 12.13
CA ALA A 71 -16.28 3.88 10.95
C ALA A 71 -16.76 2.97 9.82
N THR A 72 -17.44 3.54 8.83
CA THR A 72 -17.85 2.84 7.60
C THR A 72 -16.63 2.57 6.70
N ALA A 73 -16.75 1.62 5.76
CA ALA A 73 -15.68 1.35 4.80
C ALA A 73 -15.35 2.61 3.96
N GLU A 74 -16.39 3.36 3.59
CA GLU A 74 -16.28 4.62 2.85
C GLU A 74 -15.53 5.70 3.64
N ASP A 75 -15.87 5.87 4.93
CA ASP A 75 -15.23 6.88 5.78
C ASP A 75 -13.76 6.51 6.09
N ILE A 76 -13.47 5.22 6.28
CA ILE A 76 -12.08 4.76 6.46
C ILE A 76 -11.25 5.03 5.20
N ASP A 77 -11.76 4.66 4.02
CA ASP A 77 -11.06 4.89 2.76
C ASP A 77 -10.84 6.40 2.51
N LEU A 78 -11.86 7.23 2.78
CA LEU A 78 -11.74 8.69 2.68
C LEU A 78 -10.69 9.24 3.64
N ALA A 79 -10.73 8.84 4.91
CA ALA A 79 -9.81 9.31 5.94
C ALA A 79 -8.37 8.91 5.60
N VAL A 80 -8.13 7.64 5.26
CA VAL A 80 -6.78 7.14 4.94
C VAL A 80 -6.26 7.77 3.65
N ARG A 81 -7.06 7.80 2.57
CA ARG A 81 -6.65 8.40 1.29
C ARG A 81 -6.40 9.90 1.42
N GLY A 82 -7.30 10.62 2.08
CA GLY A 82 -7.27 12.06 2.24
C GLY A 82 -6.21 12.57 3.22
N SER A 83 -5.70 11.72 4.11
CA SER A 83 -4.68 12.10 5.10
C SER A 83 -3.33 11.41 4.88
N LEU A 84 -3.23 10.12 5.23
CA LEU A 84 -2.00 9.33 5.14
C LEU A 84 -1.58 9.18 3.68
N GLY A 85 -2.48 8.73 2.81
CA GLY A 85 -2.22 8.55 1.39
C GLY A 85 -1.77 9.85 0.71
N PHE A 86 -2.48 10.95 0.96
CA PHE A 86 -2.13 12.27 0.44
C PHE A 86 -0.72 12.71 0.84
N ARG A 87 -0.38 12.63 2.14
CA ARG A 87 0.95 13.01 2.63
C ARG A 87 2.04 12.09 2.09
N LEU A 88 1.80 10.78 2.06
CA LEU A 88 2.77 9.78 1.63
C LEU A 88 3.06 9.82 0.13
N ALA A 89 2.11 10.27 -0.69
CA ALA A 89 2.35 10.57 -2.11
C ALA A 89 3.28 11.79 -2.29
N GLY A 90 3.28 12.71 -1.31
CA GLY A 90 4.15 13.89 -1.29
C GLY A 90 5.55 13.61 -0.73
N VAL A 91 5.59 12.97 0.43
CA VAL A 91 6.75 12.84 1.30
C VAL A 91 6.73 11.46 1.94
N GLY A 92 7.83 10.71 1.81
CA GLY A 92 7.95 9.38 2.42
C GLY A 92 7.85 9.40 3.96
N PRO A 93 7.48 8.28 4.60
CA PRO A 93 7.09 8.26 6.00
C PRO A 93 8.18 8.72 6.95
N LEU A 94 9.46 8.40 6.70
CA LEU A 94 10.57 8.85 7.55
C LEU A 94 10.76 10.38 7.50
N ARG A 95 10.61 10.99 6.32
CA ARG A 95 10.66 12.46 6.19
C ARG A 95 9.45 13.13 6.83
N VAL A 96 8.28 12.49 6.80
CA VAL A 96 7.11 12.94 7.57
C VAL A 96 7.44 12.92 9.07
N CYS A 97 8.20 11.93 9.55
CA CYS A 97 8.67 11.91 10.93
C CYS A 97 9.61 13.08 11.23
N ASP A 98 10.59 13.32 10.37
CA ASP A 98 11.53 14.44 10.52
C ASP A 98 10.82 15.80 10.55
N PHE A 99 9.81 16.02 9.70
CA PHE A 99 9.07 17.28 9.67
C PHE A 99 8.24 17.56 10.93
N ALA A 100 7.77 16.51 11.61
CA ALA A 100 7.00 16.67 12.84
C ALA A 100 7.88 16.67 14.10
N GLY A 101 9.05 16.03 14.05
CA GLY A 101 9.90 15.76 15.21
C GLY A 101 9.88 14.29 15.60
N VAL A 102 11.05 13.65 15.59
CA VAL A 102 11.19 12.22 15.93
C VAL A 102 10.83 11.95 17.40
N ASP A 103 11.07 12.91 18.28
CA ASP A 103 10.68 12.91 19.69
C ASP A 103 9.15 12.92 19.86
N LEU A 104 8.44 13.75 19.10
CA LEU A 104 6.98 13.75 19.09
C LEU A 104 6.42 12.41 18.60
N TRP A 105 6.98 11.85 17.53
CA TRP A 105 6.60 10.52 17.05
C TRP A 105 6.85 9.42 18.08
N ALA A 106 7.97 9.48 18.81
CA ALA A 106 8.27 8.55 19.89
C ALA A 106 7.23 8.64 21.01
N GLN A 107 6.82 9.85 21.41
CA GLN A 107 5.76 10.05 22.40
C GLN A 107 4.41 9.51 21.93
N VAL A 108 4.00 9.83 20.71
CA VAL A 108 2.75 9.31 20.13
C VAL A 108 2.77 7.78 20.07
N PHE A 109 3.90 7.20 19.65
CA PHE A 109 4.08 5.76 19.62
C PHE A 109 3.94 5.14 21.02
N SER A 110 4.63 5.70 22.04
CA SER A 110 4.54 5.21 23.42
C SER A 110 3.12 5.24 23.99
N ASN A 111 2.28 6.19 23.56
CA ASN A 111 0.91 6.33 24.03
C ASN A 111 -0.10 5.44 23.30
N LEU A 112 0.15 5.11 22.02
CA LEU A 112 -0.84 4.46 21.16
C LEU A 112 -0.49 3.00 20.81
N ALA A 113 0.78 2.62 20.84
CA ALA A 113 1.20 1.31 20.34
C ALA A 113 0.58 0.12 21.08
N SER A 114 0.19 0.27 22.35
CA SER A 114 -0.53 -0.77 23.11
C SER A 114 -1.99 -0.93 22.71
N GLU A 115 -2.59 0.09 22.12
CA GLU A 115 -4.01 0.11 21.74
C GLU A 115 -4.23 -0.37 20.30
N ILE A 116 -3.17 -0.38 19.48
CA ILE A 116 -3.21 -0.84 18.08
C ILE A 116 -3.25 -2.36 18.06
N THR A 117 -4.09 -2.93 17.18
CA THR A 117 -4.24 -4.37 17.07
C THR A 117 -2.92 -5.05 16.68
N SER A 118 -2.60 -6.14 17.37
CA SER A 118 -1.47 -7.03 17.07
C SER A 118 -1.93 -8.43 16.67
N THR A 119 -3.20 -8.60 16.30
CA THR A 119 -3.76 -9.91 15.93
C THR A 119 -3.05 -10.52 14.71
N HIS A 120 -2.94 -11.85 14.72
CA HIS A 120 -2.50 -12.65 13.57
C HIS A 120 -3.66 -13.39 12.90
N GLU A 121 -4.87 -13.23 13.45
CA GLU A 121 -6.10 -13.82 12.93
C GLU A 121 -6.72 -12.94 11.84
N LEU A 122 -7.44 -13.58 10.92
CA LEU A 122 -8.20 -12.87 9.90
C LEU A 122 -9.41 -12.15 10.53
N SER A 123 -9.70 -10.92 10.09
CA SER A 123 -10.91 -10.20 10.50
C SER A 123 -12.16 -11.05 10.28
N SER A 124 -13.10 -10.95 11.22
CA SER A 124 -14.39 -11.62 11.14
C SER A 124 -15.19 -11.11 9.93
N GLY A 125 -15.21 -9.80 9.69
CA GLY A 125 -15.85 -9.20 8.52
C GLY A 125 -15.26 -9.71 7.21
N VAL A 126 -13.94 -9.86 7.12
CA VAL A 126 -13.27 -10.42 5.94
C VAL A 126 -13.64 -11.89 5.72
N ARG A 127 -13.68 -12.71 6.79
CA ARG A 127 -14.13 -14.11 6.71
C ARG A 127 -15.55 -14.19 6.17
N THR A 128 -16.47 -13.41 6.73
CA THR A 128 -17.87 -13.37 6.29
C THR A 128 -18.01 -12.91 4.83
N LEU A 129 -17.21 -11.95 4.36
CA LEU A 129 -17.21 -11.56 2.94
C LEU A 129 -16.81 -12.73 2.04
N ILE A 130 -15.74 -13.45 2.39
CA ILE A 130 -15.24 -14.59 1.61
C ILE A 130 -16.25 -15.74 1.61
N GLU A 131 -16.82 -16.07 2.76
CA GLU A 131 -17.83 -17.13 2.92
C GLU A 131 -19.09 -16.87 2.07
N ASN A 132 -19.46 -15.60 1.91
CA ASN A 132 -20.57 -15.17 1.05
C ASN A 132 -20.17 -15.03 -0.44
N GLY A 133 -18.95 -15.39 -0.82
CA GLY A 133 -18.45 -15.25 -2.20
C GLY A 133 -18.13 -13.81 -2.62
N HIS A 134 -18.14 -12.85 -1.69
CA HIS A 134 -17.83 -11.44 -1.93
C HIS A 134 -16.31 -11.19 -1.91
N CYS A 135 -15.62 -11.68 -2.94
CA CYS A 135 -14.17 -11.61 -3.10
C CYS A 135 -13.64 -10.36 -3.83
N GLY A 136 -14.40 -9.26 -3.83
CA GLY A 136 -14.05 -8.00 -4.49
C GLY A 136 -14.52 -7.93 -5.95
N THR A 137 -13.77 -7.21 -6.78
CA THR A 137 -14.15 -6.93 -8.18
C THR A 137 -14.34 -8.18 -9.03
N LYS A 138 -13.60 -9.27 -8.76
CA LYS A 138 -13.73 -10.55 -9.47
C LYS A 138 -15.07 -11.26 -9.26
N SER A 139 -15.78 -10.93 -8.18
CA SER A 139 -17.11 -11.44 -7.86
C SER A 139 -18.18 -10.34 -7.93
N GLY A 140 -17.83 -9.14 -8.41
CA GLY A 140 -18.73 -7.98 -8.43
C GLY A 140 -19.04 -7.38 -7.06
N ARG A 141 -18.45 -7.87 -5.96
CA ARG A 141 -18.68 -7.36 -4.60
C ARG A 141 -17.59 -7.79 -3.63
N GLY A 142 -17.18 -6.89 -2.74
CA GLY A 142 -16.31 -7.13 -1.59
C GLY A 142 -16.72 -6.21 -0.45
N PHE A 143 -15.79 -5.38 0.05
CA PHE A 143 -16.14 -4.25 0.93
C PHE A 143 -17.10 -3.26 0.27
N PHE A 144 -17.00 -3.11 -1.06
CA PHE A 144 -17.87 -2.27 -1.88
C PHE A 144 -18.61 -3.11 -2.94
N ASP A 145 -19.71 -2.59 -3.45
CA ASP A 145 -20.52 -3.21 -4.49
C ASP A 145 -20.12 -2.72 -5.90
N TYR A 146 -19.88 -3.65 -6.81
CA TYR A 146 -19.49 -3.42 -8.20
C TYR A 146 -20.43 -4.15 -9.18
N SER A 147 -21.58 -4.65 -8.71
CA SER A 147 -22.46 -5.54 -9.47
C SER A 147 -23.28 -4.82 -10.54
N ALA A 148 -23.44 -3.50 -10.40
CA ALA A 148 -24.17 -2.70 -11.37
C ALA A 148 -23.42 -2.63 -12.73
N PRO A 149 -24.12 -2.77 -13.87
CA PRO A 149 -23.51 -2.70 -15.20
C PRO A 149 -22.69 -1.41 -15.40
N GLY A 150 -21.47 -1.55 -15.90
CA GLY A 150 -20.57 -0.42 -16.20
C GLY A 150 -19.82 0.15 -14.98
N VAL A 151 -20.28 -0.06 -13.75
CA VAL A 151 -19.66 0.52 -12.55
C VAL A 151 -18.22 0.03 -12.37
N LEU A 152 -17.95 -1.26 -12.54
CA LEU A 152 -16.60 -1.79 -12.40
C LEU A 152 -15.62 -1.15 -13.41
N GLU A 153 -16.03 -1.03 -14.67
CA GLU A 153 -15.20 -0.46 -15.73
C GLU A 153 -14.92 1.03 -15.48
N GLU A 154 -15.94 1.78 -15.06
CA GLU A 154 -15.80 3.18 -14.68
C GLU A 154 -14.82 3.35 -13.51
N GLN A 155 -14.96 2.55 -12.45
CA GLN A 155 -14.10 2.61 -11.27
C GLN A 155 -12.64 2.23 -11.59
N VAL A 156 -12.43 1.20 -12.42
CA VAL A 156 -11.09 0.82 -12.89
C VAL A 156 -10.45 1.93 -13.72
N THR A 157 -11.22 2.53 -14.62
CA THR A 157 -10.77 3.64 -15.47
C THR A 157 -10.43 4.88 -14.64
N ALA A 158 -11.27 5.22 -13.66
CA ALA A 158 -11.05 6.34 -12.75
C ALA A 158 -9.80 6.13 -11.89
N ARG A 159 -9.61 4.91 -11.35
CA ARG A 159 -8.40 4.52 -10.61
C ARG A 159 -7.14 4.69 -11.45
N ASP A 160 -7.13 4.13 -12.66
CA ASP A 160 -5.94 4.15 -13.51
C ASP A 160 -5.61 5.57 -13.97
N ARG A 161 -6.62 6.41 -14.26
CA ARG A 161 -6.43 7.84 -14.51
C ARG A 161 -5.79 8.54 -13.30
N GLY A 162 -6.31 8.29 -12.10
CA GLY A 162 -5.75 8.86 -10.86
C GLY A 162 -4.29 8.42 -10.63
N PHE A 163 -3.96 7.15 -10.89
CA PHE A 163 -2.57 6.69 -10.79
C PHE A 163 -1.66 7.37 -11.81
N LEU A 164 -2.12 7.58 -13.04
CA LEU A 164 -1.35 8.29 -14.06
C LEU A 164 -1.12 9.76 -13.71
N GLU A 165 -2.08 10.44 -13.09
CA GLU A 165 -1.92 11.81 -12.60
C GLU A 165 -0.88 11.89 -11.49
N VAL A 166 -0.95 10.99 -10.51
CA VAL A 166 0.06 10.88 -9.45
C VAL A 166 1.43 10.55 -10.02
N LEU A 167 1.52 9.65 -11.01
CA LEU A 167 2.78 9.30 -11.67
C LEU A 167 3.41 10.49 -12.39
N LYS A 168 2.62 11.32 -13.07
CA LYS A 168 3.11 12.55 -13.73
C LYS A 168 3.74 13.50 -12.71
N LEU A 169 3.06 13.73 -11.58
CA LEU A 169 3.58 14.56 -10.49
C LEU A 169 4.85 13.96 -9.86
N PHE A 170 4.88 12.64 -9.73
CA PHE A 170 6.01 11.91 -9.18
C PHE A 170 7.27 12.06 -10.05
N HIS A 171 7.14 12.01 -11.37
CA HIS A 171 8.26 12.23 -12.30
C HIS A 171 8.73 13.69 -12.35
N GLN A 172 7.80 14.67 -12.32
CA GLN A 172 8.14 16.11 -12.34
C GLN A 172 8.99 16.54 -11.15
N ARG A 173 8.88 15.86 -10.00
CA ARG A 173 9.66 16.16 -8.79
C ARG A 173 11.07 15.60 -8.79
N GLN A 174 11.42 14.76 -9.78
CA GLN A 174 12.74 14.13 -9.88
C GLN A 174 13.61 14.71 -11.01
N SER A 175 13.04 15.56 -11.87
CA SER A 175 13.74 16.38 -12.86
C SER A 175 14.14 17.73 -12.28
#